data_AF-A0A938LRR5-F1
#
_entry.id   AF-A0A938LRR5-F1
#
_cell.length_a   1.000
_cell.length_b   1.000
_cell.length_c   1.000
_cell.angle_alpha   90.00
_cell.angle_beta   90.00
_cell.angle_gamma   90.00
#
_symmetry.space_group_name_H-M   'P 1'
#
loop_
_entity.id
_entity.type
_entity.pdbx_description
1 polymer ?
#
loop_
_entity_poly.entity_id
_entity_poly.type
_entity_poly.pdbx_seq_one_letter_code
_entity_poly.pdbx_strand_id
1 'polypeptide(L)'
;MAGNDAFTTDQNVPRIIALAILLANDNDVDGDSLTVSEITQPANGSLVDNGDSTWIYTPNTGFHGVDSFAYTISEGQGGTATAAVSITVRQTSGTTTYSGSGGPIADNTTTTVNLVIADDAEFSIEVSDCRRSAAPDDPA
;
A
#
# COMPACT_ATOMS: atom_id res chain seq x y z
N MET A 1 -10.61 28.69 -1.39
CA MET A 1 -11.07 27.50 -2.14
C MET A 1 -10.33 26.30 -1.62
N ALA A 2 -11.02 25.17 -1.47
CA ALA A 2 -10.43 23.90 -1.05
C ALA A 2 -10.31 22.95 -2.26
N GLY A 3 -9.14 22.36 -2.47
CA GLY A 3 -8.84 21.40 -3.52
C GLY A 3 -8.83 19.97 -2.96
N ASN A 4 -9.31 19.00 -3.73
CA ASN A 4 -9.27 17.60 -3.30
C ASN A 4 -7.83 17.06 -3.29
N ASP A 5 -7.55 16.20 -2.32
CA ASP A 5 -6.25 15.56 -2.13
C ASP A 5 -6.29 14.06 -2.43
N ALA A 6 -5.13 13.51 -2.76
CA ALA A 6 -4.96 12.09 -2.99
C ALA A 6 -3.67 11.56 -2.35
N PHE A 7 -3.80 10.46 -1.61
CA PHE A 7 -2.68 9.74 -1.00
C PHE A 7 -2.71 8.26 -1.35
N THR A 8 -1.57 7.61 -1.17
CA THR A 8 -1.44 6.16 -1.25
C THR A 8 -0.71 5.63 -0.03
N THR A 9 -1.13 4.45 0.44
CA THR A 9 -0.42 3.67 1.45
C THR A 9 -0.58 2.19 1.14
N ASP A 10 0.23 1.34 1.76
CA ASP A 10 0.07 -0.11 1.66
C ASP A 10 -0.83 -0.61 2.78
N GLN A 11 -1.46 -1.77 2.56
CA GLN A 11 -2.31 -2.42 3.54
C GLN A 11 -1.54 -2.63 4.86
N ASN A 12 -2.21 -2.32 5.97
CA ASN A 12 -1.66 -2.35 7.33
C ASN A 12 -0.51 -1.35 7.59
N VAL A 13 -0.25 -0.40 6.68
CA VAL A 13 0.77 0.64 6.86
C VAL A 13 0.11 1.98 7.18
N PRO A 14 0.34 2.55 8.38
CA PRO A 14 -0.13 3.89 8.69
C PRO A 14 0.51 4.96 7.80
N ARG A 15 -0.25 6.02 7.50
CA ARG A 15 0.18 7.16 6.69
C ARG A 15 0.08 8.44 7.49
N ILE A 16 1.19 9.17 7.59
CA ILE A 16 1.21 10.54 8.13
C ILE A 16 0.77 11.51 7.04
N ILE A 17 -0.15 12.40 7.39
CA ILE A 17 -0.69 13.48 6.56
C ILE A 17 -0.43 14.79 7.31
N ALA A 18 0.36 15.68 6.72
CA ALA A 18 0.67 16.98 7.33
C ALA A 18 -0.24 18.08 6.79
N LEU A 19 -0.55 19.08 7.62
CA LEU A 19 -1.36 20.25 7.24
C LEU A 19 -0.82 20.94 5.98
N ALA A 20 0.50 21.11 5.88
CA ALA A 20 1.13 21.74 4.72
C ALA A 20 0.89 20.97 3.41
N ILE A 21 0.59 19.67 3.49
CA ILE A 21 0.28 18.86 2.30
C ILE A 21 -1.19 19.00 1.93
N LEU A 22 -2.10 19.01 2.91
CA LEU A 22 -3.53 19.25 2.66
C LEU A 22 -3.77 20.64 2.05
N LEU A 23 -3.11 21.67 2.58
CA LEU A 23 -3.28 23.04 2.09
C LEU A 23 -2.50 23.34 0.79
N ALA A 24 -1.77 22.38 0.23
CA ALA A 24 -0.81 22.64 -0.86
C ALA A 24 -1.48 23.10 -2.17
N ASN A 25 -2.72 22.69 -2.40
CA ASN A 25 -3.55 23.06 -3.55
C ASN A 25 -4.71 24.00 -3.15
N ASP A 26 -4.76 24.40 -1.89
CA ASP A 26 -5.75 25.33 -1.37
C ASP A 26 -5.27 26.76 -1.54
N ASN A 27 -6.21 27.66 -1.83
CA ASN A 27 -5.89 29.06 -2.02
C ASN A 27 -6.97 29.97 -1.46
N ASP A 28 -6.53 31.00 -0.75
CA ASP A 28 -7.38 32.13 -0.41
C ASP A 28 -7.13 33.30 -1.37
N VAL A 29 -8.20 34.00 -1.76
CA VAL A 29 -8.12 35.11 -2.71
C VAL A 29 -7.60 36.40 -2.07
N ASP A 30 -7.83 36.56 -0.77
CA ASP A 30 -7.40 37.73 0.00
C ASP A 30 -6.01 37.54 0.64
N GLY A 31 -5.51 36.31 0.64
CA GLY A 31 -4.17 35.93 1.10
C GLY A 31 -4.09 35.66 2.60
N ASP A 32 -5.23 35.46 3.25
CA ASP A 32 -5.32 35.11 4.66
C ASP A 32 -4.82 33.67 4.91
N SER A 33 -4.34 33.44 6.13
CA SER A 33 -3.84 32.13 6.53
C SER A 33 -4.97 31.13 6.64
N LEU A 34 -4.86 30.02 5.92
CA LEU A 34 -5.82 28.93 5.98
C LEU A 34 -5.51 27.97 7.13
N THR A 35 -6.56 27.52 7.82
CA THR A 35 -6.49 26.52 8.90
C THR A 35 -7.53 25.43 8.69
N VAL A 36 -7.26 24.21 9.13
CA VAL A 36 -8.27 23.14 9.12
C VAL A 36 -9.10 23.22 10.41
N SER A 37 -10.40 23.38 10.24
CA SER A 37 -11.37 23.58 11.33
C SER A 37 -12.19 22.34 11.67
N GLU A 38 -12.38 21.44 10.69
CA GLU A 38 -13.13 20.20 10.85
C GLU A 38 -12.52 19.12 9.96
N ILE A 39 -12.53 17.87 10.46
CA ILE A 39 -12.11 16.67 9.74
C ILE A 39 -13.09 15.54 10.08
N THR A 40 -13.55 14.81 9.07
CA THR A 40 -14.38 13.61 9.26
C THR A 40 -13.53 12.35 9.44
N GLN A 41 -14.11 11.29 10.00
CA GLN A 41 -13.47 9.98 10.00
C GLN A 41 -13.68 9.27 8.65
N PRO A 42 -12.69 8.52 8.16
CA PRO A 42 -12.86 7.62 7.03
C PRO A 42 -13.67 6.38 7.43
N ALA A 43 -14.15 5.62 6.44
CA ALA A 43 -15.02 4.45 6.69
C ALA A 43 -14.22 3.15 6.89
N ASN A 44 -13.05 3.04 6.26
CA ASN A 44 -12.24 1.82 6.24
C ASN A 44 -10.88 1.97 6.93
N GLY A 45 -10.78 2.94 7.82
CA GLY A 45 -9.62 3.18 8.67
C GLY A 45 -9.97 4.14 9.80
N SER A 46 -8.95 4.62 10.49
CA SER A 46 -9.06 5.66 11.51
C SER A 46 -8.11 6.80 11.21
N LEU A 47 -8.50 8.01 11.61
CA LEU A 47 -7.69 9.19 11.49
C LEU A 47 -7.50 9.81 12.87
N VAL A 48 -6.25 9.91 13.31
CA VAL A 48 -5.88 10.44 14.63
C VAL A 48 -5.11 11.74 14.46
N ASP A 49 -5.55 12.80 15.14
CA ASP A 49 -4.82 14.06 15.25
C ASP A 49 -3.70 13.94 16.29
N ASN A 50 -2.49 14.29 15.90
CA ASN A 50 -1.31 14.27 16.79
C ASN A 50 -1.13 15.57 17.58
N GLY A 51 -1.89 16.62 17.28
CA GLY A 51 -1.80 17.93 17.93
C GLY A 51 -0.62 18.80 17.48
N ASP A 52 0.12 18.36 16.45
CA ASP A 52 1.29 19.06 15.88
C ASP A 52 1.07 19.42 14.39
N SER A 53 -0.19 19.61 13.99
CA SER A 53 -0.60 19.83 12.58
C SER A 53 -0.34 18.62 11.67
N THR A 54 -0.31 17.42 12.26
CA THR A 54 -0.26 16.17 11.52
C THR A 54 -1.36 15.20 11.97
N TRP A 55 -1.82 14.40 11.03
CA TRP A 55 -2.78 13.32 11.25
C TRP A 55 -2.19 11.99 10.82
N ILE A 56 -2.53 10.93 11.54
CA ILE A 56 -2.18 9.55 11.18
C ILE A 56 -3.42 8.85 10.69
N TYR A 57 -3.44 8.51 9.41
CA TYR A 57 -4.40 7.57 8.85
C TYR A 57 -3.89 6.14 9.08
N THR A 58 -4.72 5.28 9.67
CA THR A 58 -4.45 3.85 9.83
C THR A 58 -5.55 3.06 9.13
N PRO A 59 -5.26 2.34 8.03
CA PRO A 59 -6.23 1.44 7.42
C PRO A 59 -6.69 0.38 8.41
N ASN A 60 -7.95 -0.05 8.32
CA ASN A 60 -8.41 -1.25 9.03
C ASN A 60 -7.57 -2.45 8.60
N THR A 61 -7.30 -3.37 9.53
CA THR A 61 -6.48 -4.55 9.23
C THR A 61 -7.03 -5.33 8.03
N GLY A 62 -6.17 -5.58 7.04
CA GLY A 62 -6.55 -6.31 5.83
C GLY A 62 -7.34 -5.48 4.79
N PHE A 63 -7.68 -4.22 5.06
CA PHE A 63 -8.37 -3.39 4.08
C PHE A 63 -7.45 -3.05 2.89
N HIS A 64 -8.00 -3.14 1.69
CA HIS A 64 -7.42 -2.64 0.44
C HIS A 64 -8.54 -2.03 -0.39
N GLY A 65 -8.20 -1.05 -1.22
CA GLY A 65 -9.18 -0.26 -1.99
C GLY A 65 -9.09 1.23 -1.67
N VAL A 66 -10.16 1.96 -1.98
CA VAL A 66 -10.22 3.42 -1.77
C VAL A 66 -11.00 3.73 -0.49
N ASP A 67 -10.42 4.57 0.35
CA ASP A 67 -11.04 5.17 1.52
C ASP A 67 -11.03 6.70 1.39
N SER A 68 -11.88 7.39 2.14
CA SER A 68 -11.98 8.85 2.02
C SER A 68 -12.41 9.53 3.30
N PHE A 69 -11.90 10.74 3.53
CA PHE A 69 -12.40 11.67 4.53
C PHE A 69 -12.52 13.07 3.94
N ALA A 70 -13.25 13.97 4.62
CA ALA A 70 -13.36 15.37 4.24
C ALA A 70 -12.71 16.26 5.30
N TYR A 71 -12.18 17.41 4.87
CA TYR A 71 -11.72 18.47 5.76
C TYR A 71 -12.30 19.81 5.35
N THR A 72 -12.49 20.70 6.32
CA THR A 72 -12.99 22.05 6.12
C THR A 72 -11.91 23.05 6.51
N ILE A 73 -11.47 23.86 5.54
CA ILE A 73 -10.60 25.00 5.77
C ILE A 73 -11.40 26.24 6.18
N SER A 74 -10.77 27.09 6.99
CA SER A 74 -11.29 28.38 7.45
C SER A 74 -10.22 29.47 7.34
N GLU A 75 -10.64 30.65 6.90
CA GLU A 75 -9.83 31.88 6.88
C GLU A 75 -9.90 32.67 8.20
N GLY A 76 -10.68 32.18 9.19
CA GLY A 76 -10.85 32.85 10.49
C GLY A 76 -11.79 34.06 10.48
N GLN A 77 -12.24 34.53 9.31
CA GLN A 77 -13.17 35.66 9.15
C GLN A 77 -14.58 35.27 8.67
N GLY A 78 -14.85 33.96 8.66
CA GLY A 78 -16.19 33.40 8.37
C GLY A 78 -16.27 32.68 7.03
N GLY A 79 -15.31 32.85 6.12
CA GLY A 79 -15.16 32.03 4.93
C GLY A 79 -14.66 30.63 5.26
N THR A 80 -15.35 29.63 4.72
CA THR A 80 -14.96 28.23 4.82
C THR A 80 -15.10 27.53 3.46
N ALA A 81 -14.33 26.47 3.27
CA ALA A 81 -14.45 25.58 2.12
C ALA A 81 -14.13 24.14 2.53
N THR A 82 -14.78 23.18 1.90
CA THR A 82 -14.62 21.75 2.20
C THR A 82 -14.03 21.03 1.00
N ALA A 83 -13.06 20.15 1.25
CA ALA A 83 -12.45 19.27 0.26
C ALA A 83 -12.46 17.82 0.72
N ALA A 84 -12.37 16.91 -0.25
CA ALA A 84 -12.26 15.48 -0.01
C ALA A 84 -10.81 15.01 -0.18
N VAL A 85 -10.40 14.12 0.71
CA VAL A 85 -9.14 13.39 0.63
C VAL A 85 -9.45 11.94 0.26
N SER A 86 -8.87 11.47 -0.83
CA SER A 86 -8.94 10.07 -1.25
C SER A 86 -7.65 9.35 -0.87
N ILE A 87 -7.76 8.20 -0.22
CA ILE A 87 -6.61 7.34 0.13
C ILE A 87 -6.76 6.00 -0.59
N THR A 88 -5.79 5.67 -1.45
CA THR A 88 -5.71 4.33 -2.05
C THR A 88 -4.83 3.44 -1.18
N VAL A 89 -5.43 2.39 -0.61
CA VAL A 89 -4.74 1.36 0.16
C VAL A 89 -4.42 0.19 -0.77
N ARG A 90 -3.13 0.01 -1.05
CA ARG A 90 -2.63 -1.04 -1.93
C ARG A 90 -2.57 -2.37 -1.19
N GLN A 91 -2.97 -3.45 -1.85
CA GLN A 91 -2.78 -4.79 -1.30
C GLN A 91 -1.29 -5.10 -1.19
N THR A 92 -0.85 -5.53 0.00
CA THR A 92 0.51 -6.00 0.20
C THR A 92 0.56 -7.49 -0.14
N SER A 93 1.13 -7.85 -1.28
CA SER A 93 1.35 -9.26 -1.62
C SER A 93 2.32 -9.87 -0.61
N GLY A 94 1.83 -10.75 0.27
CA GLY A 94 2.70 -11.51 1.16
C GLY A 94 3.59 -12.43 0.33
N THR A 95 4.91 -12.23 0.36
CA THR A 95 5.85 -13.19 -0.22
C THR A 95 5.71 -14.51 0.52
N THR A 96 5.04 -15.46 -0.12
CA THR A 96 4.94 -16.82 0.40
C THR A 96 6.12 -17.60 -0.20
N THR A 97 7.24 -17.66 0.52
CA THR A 97 8.36 -18.49 0.07
C THR A 97 8.02 -19.95 0.27
N TYR A 98 7.58 -20.62 -0.78
CA TYR A 98 7.45 -22.08 -0.77
C TYR A 98 8.84 -22.70 -0.96
N SER A 99 9.49 -23.10 0.13
CA SER A 99 10.76 -23.86 0.10
C SER A 99 10.52 -25.37 0.02
N GLY A 100 9.57 -25.81 -0.81
CA GLY A 100 9.46 -27.23 -1.12
C GLY A 100 10.58 -27.60 -2.08
N SER A 101 11.73 -28.06 -1.56
CA SER A 101 12.62 -28.86 -2.38
C SER A 101 11.89 -30.17 -2.67
N GLY A 102 11.27 -30.26 -3.85
CA GLY A 102 11.19 -31.56 -4.50
C GLY A 102 12.61 -32.11 -4.47
N GLY A 103 12.81 -33.27 -3.84
CA GLY A 103 14.11 -33.92 -3.86
C GLY A 103 14.64 -34.06 -5.30
N PRO A 104 15.87 -34.56 -5.49
CA PRO A 104 16.45 -34.69 -6.83
C PRO A 104 15.45 -35.36 -7.79
N ILE A 105 15.09 -34.65 -8.86
CA ILE A 105 14.25 -35.19 -9.93
C ILE A 105 15.15 -36.08 -10.77
N ALA A 106 14.74 -37.34 -10.96
CA ALA A 106 15.50 -38.29 -11.77
C ALA A 106 15.56 -37.82 -13.24
N ASP A 107 16.66 -38.17 -13.93
CA ASP A 107 16.82 -37.85 -15.34
C ASP A 107 15.64 -38.39 -16.17
N ASN A 108 15.22 -37.61 -17.16
CA ASN A 108 14.16 -37.96 -18.10
C ASN A 108 12.81 -38.33 -17.43
N THR A 109 12.56 -37.84 -16.20
CA THR A 109 11.33 -38.04 -15.43
C THR A 109 10.55 -36.74 -15.30
N THR A 110 9.23 -36.80 -15.37
CA THR A 110 8.35 -35.65 -15.13
C THR A 110 7.82 -35.68 -13.70
N THR A 111 7.99 -34.57 -12.97
CA THR A 111 7.38 -34.35 -11.64
C THR A 111 6.48 -33.13 -11.71
N THR A 112 5.31 -33.22 -11.07
CA THR A 112 4.41 -32.08 -10.90
C THR A 112 4.70 -31.36 -9.59
N VAL A 113 5.02 -30.07 -9.65
CA VAL A 113 5.12 -29.19 -8.47
C VAL A 113 3.84 -28.36 -8.41
N ASN A 114 2.98 -28.65 -7.44
CA ASN A 114 1.78 -27.85 -7.20
C ASN A 114 2.15 -26.63 -6.36
N LEU A 115 2.09 -25.46 -7.00
CA LEU A 115 2.32 -24.18 -6.35
C LEU A 115 0.98 -23.46 -6.19
N VAL A 116 0.74 -22.90 -5.02
CA VAL A 116 -0.35 -21.96 -4.80
C VAL A 116 0.28 -20.59 -4.64
N ILE A 117 0.09 -19.75 -5.66
CA ILE A 117 0.52 -18.34 -5.63
C ILE A 117 -0.71 -17.45 -5.40
N ALA A 118 -0.54 -16.40 -4.61
CA ALA A 118 -1.57 -15.37 -4.44
C ALA A 118 -1.64 -14.47 -5.68
N ASP A 119 -2.79 -13.81 -5.88
CA ASP A 119 -2.96 -12.83 -6.96
C ASP A 119 -1.91 -11.70 -6.84
N ASP A 120 -1.40 -11.25 -7.99
CA ASP A 120 -0.37 -10.21 -8.15
C ASP A 120 1.04 -10.52 -7.60
N ALA A 121 1.42 -11.79 -7.42
CA ALA A 121 2.81 -12.15 -7.11
C ALA A 121 3.61 -12.45 -8.40
N GLU A 122 4.73 -11.75 -8.61
CA GLU A 122 5.77 -12.25 -9.52
C GLU A 122 6.38 -13.53 -8.92
N PHE A 123 6.48 -14.58 -9.73
CA PHE A 123 7.00 -15.88 -9.30
C PHE A 123 8.23 -16.26 -10.14
N SER A 124 9.29 -16.69 -9.46
CA SER A 124 10.54 -17.15 -10.06
C SER A 124 10.84 -18.59 -9.65
N ILE A 125 11.15 -19.44 -10.62
CA ILE A 125 11.68 -20.79 -10.40
C ILE A 125 13.17 -20.77 -10.67
N GLU A 126 13.99 -21.19 -9.71
CA GLU A 126 15.42 -21.41 -9.91
C GLU A 126 15.74 -22.90 -9.84
N VAL A 127 16.48 -23.41 -10.83
CA VAL A 127 17.04 -24.76 -10.81
C VAL A 127 18.53 -24.63 -10.47
N SER A 128 18.92 -25.12 -9.30
CA SER A 128 20.31 -25.14 -8.86
C SER A 128 20.92 -26.53 -9.04
N ASP A 129 22.15 -26.59 -9.56
CA ASP A 129 22.95 -27.80 -9.77
C ASP A 129 22.27 -28.91 -10.61
N CYS A 130 22.20 -28.71 -11.92
CA CYS A 130 21.91 -29.80 -12.85
C CYS A 130 23.16 -30.70 -13.00
N ARG A 131 23.23 -31.80 -12.22
CA ARG A 131 24.24 -32.84 -12.44
C ARG A 131 23.70 -33.92 -13.36
N ARG A 132 24.35 -34.15 -14.49
CA ARG A 132 24.10 -35.35 -15.31
C ARG A 132 24.54 -36.56 -14.48
N SER A 133 23.64 -37.51 -14.26
CA SER A 133 24.03 -38.80 -13.70
C SER A 133 25.06 -39.41 -14.65
N ALA A 134 26.27 -39.72 -14.14
CA ALA A 134 27.26 -40.41 -14.96
C ALA A 134 26.67 -41.76 -15.38
N ALA A 135 26.62 -42.03 -16.68
CA ALA A 135 26.29 -43.36 -17.16
C ALA A 135 27.34 -44.34 -16.60
N PRO A 136 26.94 -45.51 -16.05
CA PRO A 136 27.88 -46.61 -15.96
C PRO A 136 28.23 -47.01 -17.40
N ASP A 137 29.50 -47.33 -17.63
CA ASP A 137 30.08 -47.82 -18.90
C ASP A 137 30.79 -46.76 -19.77
N ASP A 138 31.96 -46.34 -19.29
CA ASP A 138 33.12 -46.27 -20.19
C ASP A 138 33.90 -47.58 -20.00
N PRO A 139 33.97 -48.48 -21.00
CA PRO A 139 34.65 -49.76 -20.86
C PRO A 139 36.17 -49.57 -20.68
N ALA A 140 36.74 -50.45 -19.86
CA ALA A 140 38.10 -50.44 -19.31
C ALA A 140 39.25 -50.24 -20.32
#